data_AF-A0A959AVX1-F1
#
_entry.id   AF-A0A959AVX1-F1
#
_cell.length_a   1.000
_cell.length_b   1.000
_cell.length_c   1.000
_cell.angle_alpha   90.00
_cell.angle_beta   90.00
_cell.angle_gamma   90.00
#
_symmetry.space_group_name_H-M   'P 1'
#
loop_
_entity.id
_entity.type
_entity.pdbx_description
1 polymer ?
#
loop_
_entity_poly.entity_id
_entity_poly.type
_entity_poly.pdbx_seq_one_letter_code
_entity_poly.pdbx_strand_id
1 'polypeptide(L)' 'QEKEARWWRDACLSYFQSFSKMEIPPGLEQPKQSLEYYQSLHFPYAPGIRPRW' A
#
# COMPACT_ATOMS: atom_id res chain seq x y z
N GLN A 1 -10.22 -10.32 0.42
CA GLN A 1 -10.83 -8.99 0.62
C GLN A 1 -10.30 -8.23 1.84
N GLU A 2 -10.57 -8.58 3.10
CA GLU A 2 -10.10 -7.76 4.26
C GLU A 2 -8.57 -7.59 4.29
N LYS A 3 -7.83 -8.68 4.11
CA LYS A 3 -6.36 -8.66 4.01
C LYS A 3 -5.86 -7.76 2.88
N GLU A 4 -6.63 -7.70 1.77
CA GLU A 4 -6.29 -6.86 0.63
C GLU A 4 -6.51 -5.38 0.91
N ALA A 5 -7.67 -5.06 1.48
CA ALA A 5 -7.96 -3.70 1.92
C ALA A 5 -6.91 -3.20 2.92
N ARG A 6 -6.40 -4.07 3.80
CA ARG A 6 -5.40 -3.72 4.79
C ARG A 6 -4.05 -3.34 4.16
N TRP A 7 -3.52 -4.14 3.23
CA TRP A 7 -2.26 -3.77 2.55
C TRP A 7 -2.43 -2.61 1.59
N TRP A 8 -3.60 -2.46 0.94
CA TRP A 8 -3.91 -1.29 0.12
C TRP A 8 -3.88 0.00 0.95
N ARG A 9 -4.54 0.00 2.12
CA ARG A 9 -4.53 1.12 3.06
C ARG A 9 -3.10 1.49 3.45
N ASP A 10 -2.32 0.50 3.89
CA ASP A 10 -0.96 0.74 4.37
C ASP A 10 -0.05 1.24 3.24
N ALA A 11 -0.18 0.72 2.02
CA ALA A 11 0.55 1.20 0.84
C ALA A 11 0.23 2.67 0.51
N CYS A 12 -1.06 3.03 0.50
CA CYS A 12 -1.49 4.42 0.28
C CYS A 12 -0.99 5.35 1.40
N LEU A 13 -1.11 4.94 2.66
CA LEU A 13 -0.63 5.71 3.80
C LEU A 13 0.88 5.93 3.72
N SER A 14 1.68 4.89 3.47
CA SER A 14 3.13 5.01 3.31
C SER A 14 3.50 5.93 2.14
N TYR A 15 2.80 5.84 1.01
CA TYR A 15 3.04 6.71 -0.14
C TYR A 15 2.78 8.17 0.23
N PHE A 16 1.58 8.51 0.68
CA PHE A 16 1.23 9.89 1.02
C PHE A 16 2.05 10.45 2.17
N GLN A 17 2.44 9.62 3.15
CA GLN A 17 3.37 10.02 4.22
C GLN A 17 4.74 10.44 3.65
N SER A 18 5.32 9.68 2.71
CA SER A 18 6.60 10.02 2.07
C SER A 18 6.54 11.32 1.27
N PHE A 19 5.42 11.62 0.59
CA PHE A 19 5.28 12.84 -0.21
C PHE A 19 4.86 14.07 0.62
N SER A 20 3.89 13.92 1.52
CA SER A 20 3.37 15.01 2.35
C SER A 20 4.30 15.36 3.53
N LYS A 21 5.19 14.45 3.91
CA LYS A 21 6.06 14.56 5.11
C LYS A 21 5.28 14.80 6.41
N MET A 22 3.98 14.47 6.42
CA MET A 22 3.15 14.55 7.60
C MET A 22 3.10 13.19 8.29
N GLU A 23 3.18 13.22 9.61
CA GLU A 23 3.02 12.02 10.42
C GLU A 23 1.55 11.56 10.42
N ILE A 24 1.36 10.25 10.55
CA ILE A 24 0.02 9.68 10.66
C ILE A 24 -0.53 10.04 12.05
N PRO A 25 -1.77 10.55 12.14
CA PRO A 25 -2.35 10.95 13.41
C PRO A 25 -2.33 9.82 14.46
N PRO A 26 -2.06 10.14 15.74
CA PRO A 26 -2.10 9.16 16.81
C PRO A 26 -3.52 8.60 16.95
N GLY A 27 -3.66 7.27 16.91
CA GLY A 27 -4.94 6.56 16.97
C GLY A 27 -5.30 5.80 15.69
N LEU A 28 -4.59 6.04 14.59
CA LEU A 28 -4.68 5.23 13.37
C LEU A 28 -3.59 4.14 13.37
N GLU A 29 -3.90 2.99 12.79
CA GLU A 29 -2.90 1.93 12.59
C GLU A 29 -1.82 2.44 11.62
N GLN A 30 -0.56 2.39 12.06
CA GLN A 30 0.57 2.72 11.21
C GLN A 30 0.83 1.61 10.18
N PRO A 31 1.36 1.95 8.99
CA PRO A 31 1.75 0.98 7.99
C PRO A 31 2.73 -0.04 8.59
N LYS A 32 2.44 -1.32 8.41
CA LYS A 32 3.28 -2.39 8.98
C LYS A 32 4.63 -2.57 8.29
N GLN A 33 4.79 -2.01 7.09
CA GLN A 33 5.94 -2.20 6.22
C GLN A 33 6.30 -0.87 5.54
N SER A 34 7.50 -0.80 4.95
CA SER A 34 7.98 0.37 4.22
C SER A 34 7.27 0.56 2.87
N LEU A 35 7.35 1.77 2.31
CA LEU A 35 6.85 2.06 0.97
C LEU A 35 7.47 1.14 -0.09
N GLU A 36 8.78 0.84 0.01
CA GLU A 36 9.49 -0.04 -0.92
C GLU A 36 8.93 -1.48 -0.90
N TYR A 37 8.59 -2.00 0.28
CA TYR A 37 7.94 -3.31 0.39
C TYR A 37 6.64 -3.33 -0.42
N TYR A 38 5.78 -2.32 -0.25
CA TYR A 38 4.51 -2.25 -0.97
C TYR A 38 4.69 -2.05 -2.49
N GLN A 39 5.73 -1.33 -2.92
CA GLN A 39 6.06 -1.18 -4.35
C GLN A 39 6.56 -2.48 -5.00
N SER A 40 7.23 -3.35 -4.23
CA SER A 40 7.70 -4.65 -4.73
C SER A 40 6.59 -5.69 -4.91
N LEU A 41 5.38 -5.43 -4.39
CA LEU A 41 4.26 -6.35 -4.50
C LEU A 41 3.80 -6.45 -5.96
N HIS A 42 3.88 -7.66 -6.51
CA HIS A 42 3.45 -7.94 -7.88
C HIS A 42 2.16 -8.75 -7.87
N PHE A 43 1.12 -8.24 -8.53
CA PHE A 43 -0.21 -8.86 -8.56
C PHE A 43 -0.58 -9.29 -9.97
N PRO A 44 -0.16 -10.47 -10.47
CA PRO A 44 -0.36 -10.86 -11.86
C PRO A 44 -1.83 -11.04 -12.27
N TYR A 45 -2.75 -11.14 -11.29
CA TYR A 45 -4.19 -11.32 -11.50
C TYR A 45 -5.04 -10.11 -11.10
N ALA A 46 -4.42 -8.95 -10.82
CA ALA A 46 -5.19 -7.76 -10.47
C ALA A 46 -6.01 -7.25 -11.69
N PRO A 47 -7.27 -6.83 -11.47
CA PRO A 47 -8.10 -6.31 -12.56
C PRO A 47 -7.45 -5.08 -13.20
N GLY A 48 -7.33 -5.07 -14.52
CA GLY A 48 -6.69 -3.98 -15.29
C GLY A 48 -5.25 -4.25 -15.72
N ILE A 49 -4.60 -5.30 -15.22
CA ILE A 49 -3.30 -5.74 -15.75
C ILE A 49 -3.55 -6.59 -16.99
N ARG A 50 -2.97 -6.18 -18.13
CA ARG A 50 -3.00 -7.00 -19.36
C ARG A 50 -2.12 -8.22 -19.11
N PRO A 51 -2.69 -9.44 -19.14
CA PRO A 51 -1.87 -10.63 -19.02
C PRO A 51 -0.85 -10.66 -20.17
N ARG A 52 0.42 -10.91 -19.86
CA ARG A 52 1.44 -11.24 -20.86
C ARG A 52 1.50 -12.76 -20.97
N TRP A 53 0.52 -13.33 -21.64
CA TRP A 53 0.57 -14.68 -22.20
C TRP A 53 0.12 -14.63 -23.65
#